data_AF-X1FDC3-F1
#
_entry.id   AF-X1FDC3-F1
#
_cell.length_a   1.000
_cell.length_b   1.000
_cell.length_c   1.000
_cell.angle_alpha   90.00
_cell.angle_beta   90.00
_cell.angle_gamma   90.00
#
_symmetry.space_group_name_H-M   'P 1'
#
loop_
_entity.id
_entity.type
_entity.pdbx_description
1 polymer ?
#
loop_
_entity_poly.entity_id
_entity_poly.type
_entity_poly.pdbx_seq_one_letter_code
_entity_poly.pdbx_strand_id
1 'polypeptide(L)' 'VRGVKRMVEADKDCPAILLQIAAVRAALGKVSQIVLEDHIETCVVKAVQEGKGDEAIEELRDAIARFF' A
#
# COMPACT_ATOMS: atom_id res chain seq x y z
N VAL A 1 -5.04 10.78 -6.89
CA VAL A 1 -4.74 12.09 -6.26
C VAL A 1 -5.09 13.30 -7.13
N ARG A 2 -4.66 13.39 -8.41
CA ARG A 2 -5.02 14.53 -9.32
C ARG A 2 -6.52 14.85 -9.37
N GLY A 3 -7.39 13.84 -9.30
CA GLY A 3 -8.85 14.02 -9.24
C GLY A 3 -9.29 14.81 -7.99
N VAL A 4 -8.76 14.49 -6.81
CA VAL A 4 -9.04 15.20 -5.55
C VAL A 4 -8.57 16.65 -5.65
N LYS A 5 -7.37 16.89 -6.20
CA LYS A 5 -6.85 18.25 -6.43
C LYS A 5 -7.83 19.09 -7.27
N ARG A 6 -8.32 18.55 -8.39
CA ARG A 6 -9.31 19.23 -9.23
C ARG A 6 -10.64 19.49 -8.51
N MET A 7 -11.05 18.61 -7.59
CA MET A 7 -12.27 18.84 -6.79
C MET A 7 -12.10 20.04 -5.85
N VAL A 8 -10.92 20.19 -5.24
CA VAL A 8 -10.58 21.36 -4.41
C VAL A 8 -10.54 22.63 -5.27
N GLU A 9 -9.86 22.60 -6.41
CA GLU A 9 -9.76 23.75 -7.34
C GLU A 9 -11.12 24.17 -7.92
N ALA A 10 -12.11 23.28 -7.93
CA ALA A 10 -13.46 23.52 -8.40
C ALA A 10 -14.46 23.80 -7.26
N ASP A 11 -13.98 24.10 -6.05
CA ASP A 11 -14.78 24.38 -4.86
C ASP A 11 -15.91 23.35 -4.61
N LYS A 12 -15.60 22.06 -4.82
CA LYS A 12 -16.54 20.98 -4.48
C LYS A 12 -16.78 20.92 -2.98
N ASP A 13 -17.94 20.38 -2.61
CA ASP A 13 -18.33 20.26 -1.21
C ASP A 13 -17.32 19.39 -0.43
N CYS A 14 -16.97 19.84 0.77
CA CYS A 14 -16.00 19.17 1.63
C CYS A 14 -16.34 17.69 1.87
N PRO A 15 -17.60 17.29 2.14
CA PRO A 15 -17.96 15.89 2.29
C PRO A 15 -17.63 15.03 1.07
N ALA A 16 -17.92 15.49 -0.16
CA ALA A 16 -17.56 14.76 -1.37
C ALA A 16 -16.04 14.63 -1.56
N ILE A 17 -15.28 15.66 -1.23
CA ILE A 17 -13.80 15.61 -1.26
C ILE A 17 -13.29 14.55 -0.27
N LEU A 18 -13.81 14.56 0.97
CA LEU A 18 -13.44 13.57 1.99
C LEU A 18 -13.81 12.14 1.58
N LEU A 19 -14.98 11.95 0.96
CA LEU A 19 -15.40 10.66 0.43
C LEU A 19 -14.44 10.17 -0.67
N GLN A 20 -14.02 11.06 -1.57
CA GLN A 20 -13.08 10.70 -2.62
C GLN A 20 -11.69 10.36 -2.07
N ILE A 21 -11.24 11.06 -1.03
CA ILE A 21 -9.99 10.72 -0.33
C ILE A 21 -10.10 9.33 0.30
N ALA A 22 -11.21 9.02 0.97
CA ALA A 22 -11.45 7.71 1.56
C ALA A 22 -11.44 6.60 0.49
N ALA A 23 -12.07 6.84 -0.66
CA ALA A 23 -12.07 5.90 -1.79
C ALA A 23 -10.65 5.66 -2.34
N VAL A 24 -9.85 6.71 -2.49
CA VAL A 24 -8.43 6.59 -2.91
C VAL A 24 -7.62 5.80 -1.88
N ARG A 25 -7.81 6.07 -0.58
CA ARG A 25 -7.12 5.34 0.48
C ARG A 25 -7.49 3.84 0.48
N ALA A 26 -8.77 3.51 0.31
CA ALA A 26 -9.23 2.13 0.21
C ALA A 26 -8.62 1.40 -0.99
N ALA A 27 -8.60 2.05 -2.15
CA ALA A 27 -7.98 1.49 -3.35
C ALA A 27 -6.47 1.25 -3.16
N LEU A 28 -5.75 2.22 -2.57
CA LEU A 28 -4.33 2.07 -2.24
C LEU A 28 -4.10 0.93 -1.26
N GLY A 29 -4.92 0.81 -0.21
CA GLY A 29 -4.85 -0.31 0.73
C GLY A 29 -4.98 -1.67 0.04
N LYS A 30 -5.88 -1.79 -0.93
CA LYS A 30 -6.05 -3.05 -1.69
C LYS A 30 -4.83 -3.34 -2.59
N VAL A 31 -4.26 -2.32 -3.24
CA VAL A 31 -3.04 -2.48 -4.05
C VAL A 31 -1.87 -2.89 -3.16
N SER A 32 -1.69 -2.24 -2.00
CA SER A 32 -0.64 -2.60 -1.04
C SER A 32 -0.76 -4.05 -0.59
N GLN A 33 -1.97 -4.54 -0.31
CA GLN A 33 -2.20 -5.94 0.04
C GLN A 33 -1.75 -6.89 -1.08
N ILE A 34 -2.13 -6.60 -2.33
CA ILE A 34 -1.76 -7.44 -3.48
C ILE A 34 -0.24 -7.50 -3.65
N VAL A 35 0.44 -6.35 -3.54
CA VAL A 35 1.91 -6.28 -3.66
C VAL A 35 2.59 -7.03 -2.51
N LEU A 36 2.05 -6.93 -1.29
CA LEU A 36 2.58 -7.63 -0.13
C LEU A 36 2.44 -9.16 -0.27
N GLU A 37 1.28 -9.64 -0.73
CA GLU A 37 1.02 -11.05 -1.01
C GLU A 37 2.02 -11.59 -2.05
N ASP A 38 2.16 -10.90 -3.19
CA ASP A 38 3.12 -11.28 -4.25
C ASP A 38 4.57 -11.29 -3.74
N HIS A 39 4.97 -10.30 -2.94
CA HIS A 39 6.31 -10.23 -2.38
C HIS A 39 6.63 -11.40 -1.43
N ILE A 40 5.64 -11.81 -0.61
CA ILE A 40 5.80 -12.97 0.27
C ILE A 40 5.95 -14.24 -0.57
N GLU A 41 5.06 -14.46 -1.54
CA GLU A 41 5.03 -15.69 -2.35
C GLU A 41 6.25 -15.84 -3.26
N THR A 42 6.85 -14.72 -3.70
CA THR A 42 7.99 -14.74 -4.63
C THR A 42 9.32 -14.49 -3.95
N CYS A 43 9.55 -13.27 -3.43
CA CYS A 43 10.84 -12.85 -2.90
C CYS A 43 11.18 -13.55 -1.58
N VAL A 44 10.25 -13.56 -0.63
CA VAL A 44 10.51 -14.11 0.71
C VAL A 44 10.64 -15.63 0.65
N VAL A 45 9.72 -16.32 -0.03
CA VAL A 45 9.82 -17.78 -0.23
C VAL A 45 11.14 -18.17 -0.91
N LYS A 46 11.56 -17.43 -1.94
CA LYS A 46 12.86 -17.68 -2.60
C LYS A 46 14.03 -17.47 -1.65
N ALA A 47 14.03 -16.38 -0.87
CA ALA A 47 15.09 -16.11 0.10
C ALA A 47 15.19 -17.22 1.16
N VAL A 48 14.06 -17.75 1.64
CA VAL A 48 14.04 -18.90 2.56
C VAL A 48 14.67 -20.13 1.91
N GLN A 49 14.35 -20.44 0.66
CA GLN A 49 14.93 -21.57 -0.08
C GLN A 49 16.44 -21.42 -0.29
N GLU A 50 16.94 -20.19 -0.41
CA GLU A 50 18.36 -19.85 -0.57
C GLU A 50 19.11 -19.72 0.77
N GLY A 51 18.45 -19.97 1.91
CA GLY A 51 19.06 -19.86 3.24
C GLY A 51 19.21 -18.42 3.76
N LYS A 52 18.50 -17.46 3.16
CA LYS A 52 18.46 -16.03 3.54
C LYS A 52 17.12 -15.62 4.15
N GLY A 53 16.40 -16.56 4.74
CA GLY A 53 15.05 -16.34 5.26
C GLY A 53 14.99 -15.27 6.35
N ASP A 54 15.94 -15.28 7.28
CA ASP A 54 15.94 -14.35 8.43
C ASP A 54 16.09 -12.88 7.98
N GLU A 55 17.01 -12.61 7.05
CA GLU A 55 17.20 -11.27 6.47
C GLU A 55 15.93 -10.79 5.74
N ALA A 56 15.34 -11.64 4.90
CA ALA A 56 14.12 -11.31 4.18
C ALA A 56 12.91 -11.06 5.11
N ILE A 57 12.83 -11.79 6.24
CA ILE A 57 11.79 -11.59 7.24
C ILE A 57 11.99 -10.27 8.00
N GLU A 58 13.23 -9.87 8.30
CA GLU A 58 13.50 -8.55 8.90
C GLU A 58 13.12 -7.42 7.94
N GLU A 59 13.51 -7.50 6.67
CA GLU A 59 13.11 -6.50 5.66
C GLU A 59 11.58 -6.42 5.51
N LEU A 60 10.89 -7.57 5.53
CA LEU A 60 9.43 -7.61 5.50
C LEU A 60 8.81 -6.95 6.73
N ARG A 61 9.35 -7.19 7.93
CA ARG A 61 8.88 -6.56 9.17
C ARG A 61 9.04 -5.04 9.11
N ASP A 62 10.19 -4.57 8.64
CA ASP A 62 10.47 -3.14 8.47
C ASP A 62 9.54 -2.49 7.45
N ALA A 63 9.24 -3.19 6.35
CA ALA A 63 8.29 -2.73 5.35
C ALA A 63 6.88 -2.60 5.97
N ILE A 64 6.40 -3.66 6.64
CA ILE A 64 5.07 -3.69 7.29
C ILE A 64 4.93 -2.57 8.33
N ALA A 65 5.96 -2.33 9.15
CA ALA A 65 5.95 -1.28 10.17
C ALA A 65 5.85 0.15 9.60
N ARG A 66 6.21 0.36 8.33
CA ARG A 66 6.06 1.65 7.63
C ARG A 66 4.74 1.78 6.89
N PHE A 67 4.06 0.65 6.62
CA PHE A 67 2.80 0.59 5.89
C PHE A 67 1.57 0.75 6.79
N PHE A 68 1.65 0.29 8.05
CA PHE A 68 0.58 0.38 9.06
C PHE A 68 0.88 1.43 10.12
#